data_AF-A0AAQ4DLZ5-F1
#
_entry.id   AF-A0AAQ4DLZ5-F1
#
_cell.length_a   1.000
_cell.length_b   1.000
_cell.length_c   1.000
_cell.angle_alpha   90.00
_cell.angle_beta   90.00
_cell.angle_gamma   90.00
#
_symmetry.space_group_name_H-M   'P 1'
#
loop_
_entity.id
_entity.type
_entity.pdbx_description
1 polymer ?
#
loop_
_entity_poly.entity_id
_entity_poly.type
_entity_poly.pdbx_seq_one_letter_code
_entity_poly.pdbx_strand_id
1 'polypeptide(L)'
;MAATCQDKAFWKFKKTIEKAPHQVLRYSLGGAPLLVATKGGPDVIPRCSCGSERQFEFQVLPQLLNSITEPTVDSLDWGTLIVYSCKASCDGEAYHEEYLWKQNFSEE
;
A
#
# COMPACT_ATOMS: atom_id res chain seq x y z
N MET A 1 28.88 -4.61 8.70
CA MET A 1 28.19 -5.91 8.88
C MET A 1 26.75 -5.71 8.43
N ALA A 2 26.33 -6.51 7.45
CA ALA A 2 24.99 -6.57 6.84
C ALA A 2 24.38 -5.24 6.35
N ALA A 3 24.79 -4.79 5.15
CA ALA A 3 23.88 -4.04 4.28
C ALA A 3 22.75 -5.01 3.87
N THR A 4 21.76 -5.14 4.73
CA THR A 4 20.63 -6.06 4.59
C THR A 4 19.79 -5.65 3.39
N CYS A 5 19.14 -6.63 2.78
CA CYS A 5 18.26 -6.51 1.61
C CYS A 5 17.11 -5.48 1.79
N GLN A 6 16.97 -4.87 2.97
CA GLN A 6 16.15 -3.70 3.27
C GLN A 6 16.48 -2.48 2.39
N ASP A 7 17.74 -2.30 2.00
CA ASP A 7 18.16 -1.08 1.30
C ASP A 7 17.50 -0.93 -0.08
N LYS A 8 17.48 -1.97 -0.93
CA LYS A 8 17.09 -1.79 -2.35
C LYS A 8 15.62 -1.39 -2.54
N ALA A 9 14.71 -2.01 -1.80
CA ALA A 9 13.29 -1.67 -1.85
C ALA A 9 13.06 -0.26 -1.29
N PHE A 10 13.68 0.05 -0.15
CA PHE A 10 13.61 1.36 0.49
C PHE A 10 14.20 2.49 -0.40
N TRP A 11 15.35 2.26 -1.04
CA TRP A 11 15.94 3.20 -1.99
C TRP A 11 15.04 3.44 -3.20
N LYS A 12 14.41 2.37 -3.73
CA LYS A 12 13.44 2.51 -4.84
C LYS A 12 12.21 3.30 -4.39
N PHE A 13 11.74 3.04 -3.18
CA PHE A 13 10.63 3.78 -2.56
C PHE A 13 10.98 5.26 -2.43
N LYS A 14 12.09 5.58 -1.77
CA LYS A 14 12.60 6.95 -1.57
C LYS A 14 12.78 7.68 -2.89
N LYS A 15 13.49 7.09 -3.86
CA LYS A 15 13.74 7.70 -5.17
C LYS A 15 12.47 7.97 -5.97
N THR A 16 11.43 7.16 -5.77
CA THR A 16 10.13 7.38 -6.42
C THR A 16 9.38 8.53 -5.76
N ILE A 17 9.39 8.60 -4.43
CA ILE A 17 8.76 9.67 -3.64
C ILE A 17 9.45 11.02 -3.84
N GLU A 18 10.77 11.04 -3.98
CA GLU A 18 11.54 12.27 -4.24
C GLU A 18 11.07 13.03 -5.49
N LYS A 19 10.45 12.35 -6.45
CA LYS A 19 9.86 12.99 -7.65
C LYS A 19 8.61 13.82 -7.32
N ALA A 20 7.87 13.45 -6.28
CA ALA A 20 6.62 14.07 -5.88
C ALA A 20 6.44 13.95 -4.35
N PRO A 21 7.16 14.75 -3.55
CA PRO A 21 7.21 14.58 -2.10
C PRO A 21 5.90 14.89 -1.38
N HIS A 22 4.98 15.64 -2.02
CA HIS A 22 3.65 15.94 -1.48
C HIS A 22 2.58 14.93 -1.91
N GLN A 23 2.95 13.92 -2.71
CA GLN A 23 2.01 12.91 -3.16
C GLN A 23 1.58 12.02 -1.99
N VAL A 24 0.26 11.95 -1.75
CA VAL A 24 -0.34 11.10 -0.71
C VAL A 24 -0.96 9.82 -1.27
N LEU A 25 -1.22 9.77 -2.57
CA LEU A 25 -1.84 8.64 -3.26
C LEU A 25 -1.10 8.33 -4.55
N ARG A 26 -0.76 7.07 -4.77
CA ARG A 26 -0.23 6.57 -6.05
C ARG A 26 -1.21 5.58 -6.66
N TYR A 27 -1.88 6.00 -7.73
CA TYR A 27 -2.79 5.16 -8.50
C TYR A 27 -2.04 4.45 -9.65
N SER A 28 -2.25 3.14 -9.81
CA SER A 28 -1.67 2.35 -10.89
C SER A 28 -2.37 0.99 -10.99
N LEU A 29 -3.57 0.97 -11.59
CA LEU A 29 -4.35 -0.23 -11.83
C LEU A 29 -3.57 -1.33 -12.57
N GLY A 30 -3.56 -2.54 -12.03
CA GLY A 30 -2.83 -3.71 -12.56
C GLY A 30 -1.31 -3.60 -12.47
N GLY A 31 -0.78 -2.54 -11.86
CA GLY A 31 0.65 -2.31 -11.72
C GLY A 31 1.27 -3.04 -10.52
N ALA A 32 2.53 -2.70 -10.23
CA ALA A 32 3.22 -3.20 -9.04
C ALA A 32 3.13 -2.17 -7.89
N PRO A 33 2.88 -2.62 -6.65
CA PRO A 33 2.97 -1.76 -5.48
C PRO A 33 4.43 -1.39 -5.21
N LEU A 34 4.62 -0.20 -4.63
CA LEU A 34 5.92 0.28 -4.16
C LEU A 34 6.03 -0.05 -2.67
N LEU A 35 6.83 -1.08 -2.36
CA LEU A 35 7.07 -1.53 -1.00
C LEU A 35 8.18 -0.72 -0.32
N VAL A 36 8.02 -0.48 0.98
CA VAL A 36 9.01 0.16 1.84
C VAL A 36 10.14 -0.81 2.19
N ALA A 37 9.80 -2.08 2.40
CA ALA A 37 10.74 -3.16 2.69
C ALA A 37 10.55 -4.35 1.74
N THR A 38 11.64 -5.09 1.51
CA THR A 38 11.64 -6.32 0.68
C THR A 38 10.83 -7.45 1.31
N LYS A 39 10.63 -7.41 2.63
CA LYS A 39 9.76 -8.32 3.40
C LYS A 39 8.51 -7.57 3.86
N GLY A 40 7.41 -8.30 4.08
CA GLY A 40 6.14 -7.72 4.54
C GLY A 40 5.25 -7.18 3.41
N GLY A 41 5.41 -7.68 2.18
CA GLY A 41 4.36 -7.60 1.17
C GLY A 41 3.29 -8.67 1.40
N PRO A 42 2.10 -8.58 0.78
CA PRO A 42 1.07 -9.60 0.94
C PRO A 42 1.50 -10.91 0.27
N ASP A 43 1.57 -12.00 1.02
CA ASP A 43 1.88 -13.34 0.50
C ASP A 43 0.72 -13.92 -0.32
N VAL A 44 -0.52 -13.72 0.16
CA VAL A 44 -1.73 -14.22 -0.50
C VAL A 44 -2.78 -13.12 -0.49
N ILE A 45 -3.22 -12.72 -1.68
CA ILE A 45 -4.32 -11.78 -1.85
C ILE A 45 -5.62 -12.60 -1.96
N PRO A 46 -6.61 -12.37 -1.09
CA PRO A 46 -7.87 -13.10 -1.16
C PRO A 46 -8.63 -12.76 -2.44
N ARG A 47 -9.34 -13.75 -2.99
CA ARG A 47 -10.23 -13.56 -4.13
C ARG A 47 -11.42 -12.66 -3.76
N CYS A 48 -11.92 -11.95 -4.76
CA CYS A 48 -13.14 -11.17 -4.63
C CYS A 48 -14.34 -12.09 -4.30
N SER A 49 -15.39 -11.51 -3.71
CA SER A 49 -16.66 -12.20 -3.40
C SER A 49 -17.31 -12.85 -4.63
N CYS A 50 -17.12 -12.27 -5.82
CA CYS A 50 -17.56 -12.84 -7.10
C CYS A 50 -16.71 -14.04 -7.58
N GLY A 51 -15.63 -14.38 -6.87
CA GLY A 51 -14.69 -15.45 -7.24
C GLY A 51 -13.55 -15.00 -8.17
N SER A 52 -13.55 -13.76 -8.66
CA SER A 52 -12.48 -13.21 -9.49
C SER A 52 -11.22 -12.87 -8.66
N GLU A 53 -10.08 -12.80 -9.35
CA GLU A 53 -8.83 -12.35 -8.73
C GLU A 53 -8.87 -10.84 -8.46
N ARG A 54 -8.20 -10.42 -7.39
CA ARG A 54 -7.95 -9.00 -7.14
C ARG A 54 -6.62 -8.58 -7.75
N GLN A 55 -6.56 -7.35 -8.24
CA GLN A 55 -5.35 -6.73 -8.77
C GLN A 55 -5.02 -5.47 -7.98
N PHE A 56 -3.75 -5.08 -7.99
CA PHE A 56 -3.35 -3.82 -7.39
C PHE A 56 -4.05 -2.65 -8.08
N GLU A 57 -4.61 -1.73 -7.30
CA GLU A 57 -5.27 -0.53 -7.83
C GLU A 57 -4.51 0.74 -7.49
N PHE A 58 -4.33 0.98 -6.19
CA PHE A 58 -3.61 2.15 -5.70
C PHE A 58 -2.96 1.88 -4.36
N GLN A 59 -2.04 2.78 -3.97
CA GLN A 59 -1.46 2.80 -2.64
C GLN A 59 -1.55 4.19 -2.01
N VAL A 60 -1.76 4.22 -0.71
CA VAL A 60 -1.69 5.43 0.13
C VAL A 60 -0.30 5.52 0.72
N LEU A 61 0.32 6.68 0.53
CA LEU A 61 1.67 6.99 0.95
C LEU A 61 1.69 7.59 2.37
N PRO A 62 2.79 7.44 3.12
CA PRO A 62 2.91 7.90 4.51
C PRO A 62 2.84 9.42 4.65
N GLN A 63 3.06 10.15 3.57
CA GLN A 63 2.94 11.61 3.47
C GLN A 63 1.56 12.11 3.92
N LEU A 64 0.52 11.28 3.79
CA LEU A 64 -0.81 11.62 4.26
C LEU A 64 -0.84 11.86 5.78
N LEU A 65 -0.01 11.13 6.55
CA LEU A 65 0.12 11.28 8.00
C LEU A 65 0.47 12.72 8.39
N ASN A 66 1.28 13.42 7.60
CA ASN A 66 1.64 14.81 7.85
C ASN A 66 0.45 15.78 7.76
N SER A 67 -0.64 15.38 7.10
CA SER A 67 -1.85 16.20 6.92
C SER A 67 -2.93 15.91 7.97
N ILE A 68 -2.77 14.86 8.79
CA ILE A 68 -3.75 14.46 9.80
C ILE A 68 -3.45 15.24 11.09
N THR A 69 -4.30 16.21 11.42
CA THR A 69 -4.07 17.18 12.52
C THR A 69 -4.53 16.67 13.90
N GLU A 70 -5.41 15.68 13.94
CA GLU A 70 -5.94 15.10 15.19
C GLU A 70 -5.64 13.59 15.25
N PRO A 71 -4.51 13.18 15.84
CA PRO A 71 -4.25 11.78 16.13
C PRO A 71 -5.07 11.38 17.37
N THR A 72 -6.39 11.24 17.21
CA THR A 72 -7.28 10.66 18.23
C THR A 72 -7.13 9.14 18.34
N VAL A 73 -6.36 8.55 17.43
CA VAL A 73 -5.91 7.16 17.47
C VAL A 73 -4.43 7.21 17.79
N ASP A 74 -4.06 6.83 19.02
CA ASP A 74 -2.67 6.61 19.43
C ASP A 74 -1.91 5.89 18.28
N SER A 75 -0.84 6.53 17.81
CA SER A 75 0.15 6.01 16.85
C SER A 75 -0.36 5.52 15.49
N LEU A 76 -1.06 6.38 14.75
CA LEU A 76 -1.28 6.15 13.31
C LEU A 76 0.06 6.20 12.55
N ASP A 77 0.74 5.06 12.42
CA ASP A 77 1.96 4.87 11.64
C ASP A 77 1.76 3.78 10.57
N TRP A 78 2.17 4.07 9.34
CA TRP A 78 2.27 3.08 8.26
C TRP A 78 3.36 3.49 7.27
N GLY A 79 4.00 2.50 6.66
CA GLY A 79 4.93 2.66 5.55
C GLY A 79 4.24 2.85 4.21
N THR A 80 3.28 1.99 3.89
CA THR A 80 2.39 2.17 2.73
C THR A 80 1.13 1.33 2.95
N LEU A 81 -0.03 1.85 2.53
CA LEU A 81 -1.26 1.07 2.44
C LEU A 81 -1.47 0.69 0.98
N ILE A 82 -1.73 -0.57 0.69
CA ILE A 82 -1.84 -1.10 -0.66
C ILE A 82 -3.24 -1.66 -0.83
N VAL A 83 -3.97 -1.15 -1.81
CA VAL A 83 -5.35 -1.53 -2.07
C VAL A 83 -5.43 -2.39 -3.32
N TYR A 84 -6.15 -3.50 -3.19
CA TYR A 84 -6.40 -4.45 -4.25
C TYR A 84 -7.89 -4.54 -4.51
N SER A 85 -8.28 -4.38 -5.77
CA SER A 85 -9.68 -4.43 -6.21
C SER A 85 -9.97 -5.52 -7.21
N CYS A 86 -11.25 -5.87 -7.36
CA CYS A 86 -11.69 -6.90 -8.28
C CYS A 86 -11.26 -6.62 -9.73
N LYS A 87 -10.51 -7.55 -10.33
CA LYS A 87 -10.08 -7.43 -11.74
C LYS A 87 -11.25 -7.45 -12.72
N ALA A 88 -12.31 -8.19 -12.39
CA ALA A 88 -13.50 -8.29 -13.21
C ALA A 88 -14.46 -7.09 -13.06
N SER A 89 -14.16 -6.13 -12.16
CA SER A 89 -15.08 -5.03 -11.83
C SER A 89 -16.49 -5.56 -11.59
N CYS A 90 -16.61 -6.56 -10.72
CA CYS A 90 -17.87 -7.27 -10.54
C CYS A 90 -18.99 -6.32 -10.11
N ASP A 91 -20.13 -6.45 -10.79
CA ASP A 91 -21.36 -5.79 -10.37
C ASP A 91 -21.86 -6.39 -9.04
N GLY A 92 -22.32 -5.51 -8.16
CA GLY A 92 -23.05 -5.89 -6.95
C GLY A 92 -23.59 -4.67 -6.23
N GLU A 93 -23.79 -4.74 -4.92
CA GLU A 93 -24.30 -3.62 -4.13
C GLU A 93 -23.42 -2.36 -4.28
N ALA A 94 -23.97 -1.19 -3.90
CA ALA A 94 -23.29 0.10 -4.06
C ALA A 94 -21.89 0.18 -3.41
N TYR A 95 -21.59 -0.72 -2.45
CA TYR A 95 -20.29 -0.83 -1.78
C TYR A 95 -19.83 -2.29 -1.75
N HIS A 96 -18.55 -2.52 -2.05
CA HIS A 96 -17.91 -3.83 -1.98
C HIS A 96 -16.70 -3.80 -1.07
N GLU A 97 -16.50 -4.87 -0.31
CA GLU A 97 -15.30 -5.06 0.49
C GLU A 97 -14.11 -5.42 -0.40
N GLU A 98 -13.13 -4.51 -0.43
CA GLU A 98 -11.85 -4.71 -1.11
C GLU A 98 -10.72 -4.98 -0.14
N TYR A 99 -9.60 -5.48 -0.67
CA TYR A 99 -8.51 -5.94 0.16
C TYR A 99 -7.47 -4.84 0.36
N LEU A 100 -7.20 -4.52 1.63
CA LEU A 100 -6.15 -3.60 2.03
C LEU A 100 -5.02 -4.34 2.73
N TRP A 101 -3.80 -4.12 2.27
CA TRP A 101 -2.58 -4.55 2.94
C TRP A 101 -1.84 -3.35 3.52
N LYS A 102 -1.54 -3.40 4.82
CA LYS A 102 -0.74 -2.40 5.52
C LYS A 102 0.69 -2.92 5.67
N GLN A 103 1.66 -2.15 5.20
CA GLN A 103 3.08 -2.36 5.48
C GLN A 103 3.56 -1.26 6.42
N ASN A 104 4.21 -1.62 7.53
CA ASN A 104 4.82 -0.67 8.48
C ASN A 104 6.26 -0.33 8.08
N PHE A 105 6.80 0.79 8.60
CA PHE A 105 8.23 1.09 8.51
C PHE A 105 9.08 0.19 9.42
N SER A 106 8.50 -0.25 10.56
CA SER A 106 9.14 -1.05 11.61
C SER A 106 8.24 -2.25 11.96
N GLU A 107 8.83 -3.39 12.35
CA GLU A 107 8.10 -4.59 12.83
C GLU A 107 7.73 -4.51 14.34
N GLU A 108 7.49 -3.31 14.87
CA GLU A 108 7.00 -3.14 16.25
C GLU A 108 5.48 -3.27 16.34
#